data_AF-A0A6P0Y1A9-F1
#
_entry.id   AF-A0A6P0Y1A9-F1
#
_cell.length_a   1.000
_cell.length_b   1.000
_cell.length_c   1.000
_cell.angle_alpha   90.00
_cell.angle_beta   90.00
_cell.angle_gamma   90.00
#
_symmetry.space_group_name_H-M   'P 1'
#
loop_
_entity.id
_entity.type
_entity.pdbx_description
1 polymer ?
#
loop_
_entity_poly.entity_id
_entity_poly.type
_entity_poly.pdbx_seq_one_letter_code
_entity_poly.pdbx_strand_id
1 'polypeptide(L)'
;YLLEYRDAKIPLAGSGELFSIPENVRIIGTMNTADRSIALVDNALRRRFAFITLSPNYEILRQYHKEIETNFSVEGLIQELEKINQEINEPNYQVGVSFFLRENIDEEIQDIWQMEIEPYLEEYFFTQPEKLDEFRWNKIKYFMSKSEN
;
A
#
# COMPACT_ATOMS: atom_id res chain seq x y z
N TYR A 1 -18.18 -16.76 15.92
CA TYR A 1 -19.07 -17.92 15.78
C TYR A 1 -19.75 -17.92 14.42
N LEU A 2 -20.64 -16.95 14.11
CA LEU A 2 -21.37 -16.93 12.82
C LEU A 2 -20.51 -16.70 11.56
N LEU A 3 -19.30 -16.13 11.70
CA LEU A 3 -18.35 -16.03 10.58
C LEU A 3 -17.83 -17.39 10.09
N GLU A 4 -17.89 -18.40 10.96
CA GLU A 4 -17.42 -19.76 10.72
C GLU A 4 -18.59 -20.70 10.41
N TYR A 5 -19.69 -20.56 11.17
CA TYR A 5 -20.92 -21.32 11.01
C TYR A 5 -22.05 -20.38 10.54
N ARG A 6 -22.10 -20.10 9.24
CA ARG A 6 -23.04 -19.11 8.67
C ARG A 6 -24.50 -19.56 8.69
N ASP A 7 -24.74 -20.87 8.71
CA ASP A 7 -26.09 -21.45 8.77
C ASP A 7 -26.64 -21.50 10.20
N ALA A 8 -25.83 -21.13 11.20
CA ALA A 8 -26.24 -21.14 12.60
C ALA A 8 -26.98 -19.85 12.99
N LYS A 9 -27.77 -19.94 14.06
CA LYS A 9 -28.38 -18.81 14.75
C LYS A 9 -27.83 -18.73 16.17
N ILE A 10 -27.50 -17.52 16.63
CA ILE A 10 -27.09 -17.28 18.02
C ILE A 10 -27.99 -16.22 18.66
N PRO A 11 -28.27 -16.32 19.98
CA PRO A 11 -28.96 -15.26 20.69
C PRO A 11 -28.04 -14.03 20.85
N LEU A 12 -28.57 -12.84 20.56
CA LEU A 12 -27.87 -11.58 20.80
C LEU A 12 -27.77 -11.30 22.30
N ALA A 13 -26.62 -10.82 22.76
CA ALA A 13 -26.38 -10.58 24.20
C ALA A 13 -27.30 -9.50 24.81
N GLY A 14 -27.74 -8.53 24.01
CA GLY A 14 -28.60 -7.43 24.47
C GLY A 14 -30.08 -7.79 24.51
N SER A 15 -30.62 -8.38 23.44
CA SER A 15 -32.06 -8.65 23.29
C SER A 15 -32.46 -10.11 23.52
N GLY A 16 -31.51 -11.04 23.48
CA GLY A 16 -31.77 -12.49 23.45
C GLY A 16 -32.34 -13.01 22.12
N GLU A 17 -32.59 -12.13 21.16
CA GLU A 17 -33.15 -12.50 19.86
C GLU A 17 -32.17 -13.35 19.04
N LEU A 18 -32.70 -14.33 18.31
CA LEU A 18 -31.90 -15.18 17.44
C LEU A 18 -31.48 -14.42 16.18
N PHE A 19 -30.17 -14.37 15.95
CA PHE A 19 -29.54 -13.71 14.82
C PHE A 19 -28.68 -14.68 14.01
N SER A 20 -28.68 -14.53 12.69
CA SER A 20 -27.81 -15.23 11.73
C SER A 20 -27.29 -14.24 10.69
N ILE A 21 -26.12 -14.52 10.12
CA ILE A 21 -25.60 -13.73 8.99
C ILE A 21 -26.25 -14.26 7.70
N PRO A 22 -26.98 -13.44 6.92
CA PRO A 22 -27.59 -13.88 5.67
C PRO A 22 -26.57 -14.40 4.65
N GLU A 23 -26.96 -15.38 3.84
CA GLU A 23 -26.09 -16.00 2.82
C GLU A 23 -25.58 -15.01 1.77
N ASN A 24 -26.35 -13.96 1.47
CA ASN A 24 -26.00 -12.93 0.50
C ASN A 24 -25.05 -11.86 1.06
N VAL A 25 -24.68 -11.91 2.35
CA VAL A 25 -23.74 -10.96 2.94
C VAL A 25 -22.30 -11.39 2.68
N ARG A 26 -21.46 -10.48 2.18
CA ARG A 26 -20.00 -10.64 2.07
C ARG A 26 -19.33 -9.61 2.99
N ILE A 27 -18.23 -10.01 3.62
CA ILE A 27 -17.44 -9.14 4.49
C ILE A 27 -16.06 -9.08 3.87
N ILE A 28 -15.66 -7.88 3.46
CA ILE A 28 -14.34 -7.60 2.91
C ILE A 28 -13.68 -6.64 3.89
N GLY A 29 -12.53 -7.05 4.42
CA GLY A 29 -11.71 -6.21 5.28
C GLY A 29 -10.45 -5.80 4.55
N THR A 30 -10.03 -4.55 4.73
CA THR A 30 -8.71 -4.06 4.33
C THR A 30 -7.84 -3.96 5.58
N MET A 31 -6.58 -4.37 5.48
CA MET A 31 -5.64 -4.32 6.58
C MET A 31 -4.36 -3.63 6.12
N ASN A 32 -3.94 -2.59 6.82
CA ASN A 32 -2.59 -2.06 6.68
C ASN A 32 -1.64 -2.99 7.45
N THR A 33 -0.78 -3.69 6.74
CA THR A 33 0.15 -4.67 7.31
C THR A 33 1.39 -4.04 7.96
N ALA A 34 1.68 -2.77 7.67
CA ALA A 34 2.79 -2.05 8.31
C ALA A 34 2.51 -1.77 9.80
N ASP A 35 1.24 -1.67 10.18
CA ASP A 35 0.82 -1.39 11.55
C ASP A 35 0.80 -2.66 12.41
N ARG A 36 1.87 -2.84 13.20
CA ARG A 36 2.02 -4.00 14.09
C ARG A 36 1.14 -3.92 15.34
N SER A 37 0.51 -2.78 15.65
CA SER A 37 -0.33 -2.63 16.85
C SER A 37 -1.61 -3.49 16.79
N ILE A 38 -2.02 -3.91 15.60
CA ILE A 38 -3.25 -4.68 15.35
C ILE A 38 -3.00 -6.19 15.29
N ALA A 39 -1.73 -6.63 15.18
CA ALA A 39 -1.36 -8.03 14.95
C ALA A 39 -1.81 -9.01 16.06
N LEU A 40 -2.07 -8.53 17.28
CA LEU A 40 -2.47 -9.36 18.43
C LEU A 40 -3.97 -9.72 18.46
N VAL A 41 -4.83 -9.01 17.72
CA VAL A 41 -6.29 -9.27 17.68
C VAL A 41 -6.62 -10.53 16.84
N ASP A 42 -5.63 -11.07 16.15
CA ASP A 42 -5.83 -11.56 14.78
C ASP A 42 -5.94 -13.10 14.65
N ASN A 43 -5.46 -13.91 15.59
CA ASN A 43 -5.42 -15.39 15.37
C ASN A 43 -6.81 -16.04 15.21
N ALA A 44 -7.85 -15.53 15.87
CA ALA A 44 -9.20 -16.06 15.74
C ALA A 44 -9.92 -15.55 14.49
N LEU A 45 -9.58 -14.35 14.02
CA LEU A 45 -10.12 -13.76 12.80
C LEU A 45 -9.41 -14.32 11.57
N ARG A 46 -8.08 -14.53 11.63
CA ARG A 46 -7.28 -15.16 10.58
C ARG A 46 -7.84 -16.49 10.09
N ARG A 47 -8.40 -17.30 10.99
CA ARG A 47 -9.02 -18.59 10.65
C ARG A 47 -10.38 -18.47 9.93
N ARG A 48 -10.97 -17.27 9.87
CA ARG A 48 -12.33 -17.02 9.38
C ARG A 48 -12.37 -16.15 8.12
N PHE A 49 -11.22 -15.65 7.68
CA PHE A 49 -11.07 -14.87 6.47
C PHE A 49 -10.04 -15.53 5.55
N ALA A 50 -10.26 -15.42 4.24
CA ALA A 50 -9.18 -15.60 3.28
C ALA A 50 -8.36 -14.31 3.22
N PHE A 51 -7.04 -14.42 3.22
CA PHE A 51 -6.12 -13.29 3.14
C PHE A 51 -5.54 -13.21 1.75
N ILE A 52 -5.67 -12.04 1.13
CA ILE A 52 -5.11 -11.73 -0.18
C ILE A 52 -4.13 -10.59 0.04
N THR A 53 -2.84 -10.88 -0.11
CA THR A 53 -1.78 -9.86 -0.03
C THR A 53 -1.78 -9.05 -1.33
N LEU A 54 -1.76 -7.73 -1.19
CA LEU A 54 -1.63 -6.80 -2.31
C LEU A 54 -0.24 -6.17 -2.25
N SER A 55 0.64 -6.55 -3.18
CA SER A 55 1.93 -5.89 -3.39
C SER A 55 1.78 -4.71 -4.34
N PRO A 56 2.69 -3.72 -4.30
CA PRO A 56 2.72 -2.66 -5.29
C PRO A 56 2.74 -3.23 -6.72
N ASN A 57 1.76 -2.83 -7.53
CA ASN A 57 1.70 -3.21 -8.94
C ASN A 57 2.02 -2.00 -9.80
N TYR A 58 3.24 -1.96 -10.34
CA TYR A 58 3.74 -0.86 -11.16
C TYR A 58 3.05 -0.73 -12.52
N GLU A 59 2.38 -1.78 -12.99
CA GLU A 59 1.58 -1.70 -14.22
C GLU A 59 0.40 -0.72 -14.07
N ILE A 60 -0.10 -0.54 -12.85
CA ILE A 60 -1.15 0.45 -12.57
C ILE A 60 -0.63 1.87 -12.85
N LEU A 61 0.64 2.18 -12.53
CA LEU A 61 1.23 3.48 -12.85
C LEU A 61 1.33 3.68 -14.36
N ARG A 62 1.80 2.66 -15.09
CA ARG A 62 1.89 2.71 -16.56
C ARG A 62 0.53 2.94 -17.21
N GLN A 63 -0.48 2.19 -16.78
CA GLN A 63 -1.84 2.30 -17.33
C GLN A 63 -2.46 3.66 -17.00
N TYR A 64 -2.42 4.08 -15.74
CA TYR A 64 -3.01 5.34 -15.30
C TYR A 64 -2.41 6.55 -16.05
N HIS A 65 -1.08 6.66 -16.09
CA HIS A 65 -0.41 7.79 -16.74
C HIS A 65 -0.52 7.77 -18.27
N LYS A 66 -0.64 6.58 -18.86
CA LYS A 66 -0.96 6.43 -20.29
C LYS A 66 -2.40 6.86 -20.61
N GLU A 67 -3.37 6.52 -19.76
CA GLU A 67 -4.79 6.85 -19.97
C GLU A 67 -5.08 8.34 -19.89
N ILE A 68 -4.37 9.07 -19.03
CA ILE A 68 -4.54 10.52 -18.86
C ILE A 68 -3.54 11.35 -19.68
N GLU A 69 -2.70 10.69 -20.48
CA GLU A 69 -1.71 11.32 -21.38
C GLU A 69 -0.75 12.30 -20.67
N THR A 70 -0.18 11.91 -19.52
CA THR A 70 0.80 12.78 -18.85
C THR A 70 2.08 12.92 -19.67
N ASN A 71 2.73 14.08 -19.59
CA ASN A 71 4.07 14.30 -20.15
C ASN A 71 5.20 13.70 -19.27
N PHE A 72 4.84 12.86 -18.31
CA PHE A 72 5.76 12.31 -17.32
C PHE A 72 6.14 10.88 -17.69
N SER A 73 7.44 10.61 -17.76
CA SER A 73 7.94 9.25 -17.96
C SER A 73 7.92 8.49 -16.64
N VAL A 74 6.96 7.58 -16.48
CA VAL A 74 6.81 6.79 -15.26
C VAL A 74 7.88 5.73 -15.07
N GLU A 75 8.64 5.35 -16.09
CA GLU A 75 9.61 4.25 -15.98
C GLU A 75 10.76 4.58 -15.03
N GLY A 76 11.23 5.83 -15.02
CA GLY A 76 12.25 6.25 -14.06
C GLY A 76 11.75 6.18 -12.62
N LEU A 77 10.50 6.60 -12.39
CA LEU A 77 9.84 6.45 -11.10
C LEU A 77 9.72 4.98 -10.68
N ILE A 78 9.25 4.12 -11.58
CA ILE A 78 9.09 2.69 -11.30
C ILE A 78 10.43 2.05 -10.93
N GLN A 79 11.51 2.35 -11.65
CA GLN A 79 12.84 1.82 -11.36
C GLN A 79 13.32 2.23 -9.96
N GLU A 80 13.11 3.48 -9.55
CA GLU A 80 13.49 3.91 -8.20
C GLU A 80 12.62 3.26 -7.11
N LEU A 81 11.31 3.10 -7.36
CA LEU A 81 10.43 2.39 -6.42
C LEU A 81 10.79 0.91 -6.29
N GLU A 82 11.19 0.25 -7.38
CA GLU A 82 11.67 -1.12 -7.36
C GLU A 82 12.94 -1.25 -6.52
N LYS A 83 13.92 -0.33 -6.69
CA LYS A 83 15.13 -0.29 -5.88
C LYS A 83 14.83 -0.06 -4.40
N ILE A 84 13.97 0.90 -4.08
CA ILE A 84 13.55 1.18 -2.70
C ILE A 84 12.93 -0.08 -2.09
N ASN A 85 11.99 -0.73 -2.79
CA ASN A 85 11.30 -1.91 -2.25
C ASN A 85 12.21 -3.14 -2.16
N GLN A 86 13.26 -3.22 -2.99
CA GLN A 86 14.33 -4.22 -2.85
C GLN A 86 15.20 -3.95 -1.62
N GLU A 87 15.57 -2.69 -1.36
CA GLU A 87 16.36 -2.31 -0.18
C GLU A 87 15.60 -2.45 1.14
N ILE A 88 14.29 -2.20 1.12
CA ILE A 88 13.40 -2.44 2.26
C ILE A 88 13.36 -3.93 2.60
N ASN A 89 13.30 -4.79 1.58
CA ASN A 89 13.30 -6.26 1.67
C ASN A 89 12.32 -6.85 2.71
N GLU A 90 11.20 -6.17 2.93
CA GLU A 90 10.13 -6.60 3.84
C GLU A 90 8.78 -6.25 3.21
N PRO A 91 7.97 -7.25 2.81
CA PRO A 91 6.73 -7.03 2.06
C PRO A 91 5.75 -6.07 2.72
N ASN A 92 5.72 -6.02 4.05
CA ASN A 92 4.77 -5.20 4.81
C ASN A 92 5.11 -3.70 4.83
N TYR A 93 6.35 -3.33 4.44
CA TYR A 93 6.82 -1.95 4.42
C TYR A 93 7.15 -1.48 2.99
N GLN A 94 6.69 -2.20 1.96
CA GLN A 94 6.89 -1.72 0.60
C GLN A 94 6.15 -0.40 0.36
N VAL A 95 6.82 0.54 -0.29
CA VAL A 95 6.23 1.78 -0.78
C VAL A 95 5.20 1.45 -1.86
N GLY A 96 3.97 1.88 -1.62
CA GLY A 96 2.85 1.70 -2.54
C GLY A 96 2.85 2.70 -3.70
N VAL A 97 2.09 2.37 -4.75
CA VAL A 97 1.98 3.21 -5.96
C VAL A 97 0.99 4.39 -5.83
N SER A 98 0.14 4.39 -4.79
CA SER A 98 -0.98 5.34 -4.65
C SER A 98 -0.55 6.80 -4.56
N PHE A 99 0.63 7.09 -4.00
CA PHE A 99 1.18 8.45 -3.92
C PHE A 99 1.33 9.10 -5.30
N PHE A 100 1.56 8.29 -6.33
CA PHE A 100 1.93 8.73 -7.68
C PHE A 100 0.79 8.63 -8.69
N LEU A 101 -0.42 8.27 -8.25
CA LEU A 101 -1.63 8.32 -9.08
C LEU A 101 -2.19 9.75 -9.08
N ARG A 102 -1.46 10.65 -9.74
CA ARG A 102 -1.75 12.10 -9.82
C ARG A 102 -1.79 12.55 -11.27
N GLU A 103 -2.71 13.47 -11.57
CA GLU A 103 -2.81 14.07 -12.91
C GLU A 103 -1.60 14.96 -13.22
N ASN A 104 -1.21 15.82 -12.26
CA ASN A 104 -0.09 16.75 -12.40
C ASN A 104 1.19 16.21 -11.76
N ILE A 105 1.50 14.92 -12.01
CA ILE A 105 2.64 14.25 -11.36
C ILE A 105 3.97 14.95 -11.65
N ASP A 106 4.14 15.59 -12.81
CA ASP A 106 5.37 16.30 -13.17
C ASP A 106 5.61 17.56 -12.30
N GLU A 107 4.55 18.14 -11.76
CA GLU A 107 4.61 19.26 -10.82
C GLU A 107 4.69 18.76 -9.36
N GLU A 108 3.98 17.69 -9.02
CA GLU A 108 3.84 17.20 -7.64
C GLU A 108 4.95 16.22 -7.21
N ILE A 109 5.69 15.61 -8.14
CA ILE A 109 6.62 14.52 -7.84
C ILE A 109 7.68 14.91 -6.80
N GLN A 110 8.19 16.14 -6.87
CA GLN A 110 9.17 16.61 -5.90
C GLN A 110 8.58 16.67 -4.50
N ASP A 111 7.39 17.25 -4.36
CA ASP A 111 6.74 17.42 -3.06
C ASP A 111 6.34 16.06 -2.48
N ILE A 112 5.78 15.16 -3.31
CA ILE A 112 5.49 13.78 -2.91
C ILE A 112 6.77 13.10 -2.39
N TRP A 113 7.87 13.23 -3.13
CA TRP A 113 9.10 12.56 -2.74
C TRP A 113 9.68 13.11 -1.43
N GLN A 114 9.76 14.44 -1.30
CA GLN A 114 10.40 15.09 -0.15
C GLN A 114 9.52 15.11 1.11
N MET A 115 8.19 15.12 0.97
CA MET A 115 7.26 15.26 2.09
C MET A 115 6.62 13.94 2.53
N GLU A 116 6.54 12.93 1.65
CA GLU A 116 5.93 11.63 1.97
C GLU A 116 6.96 10.49 1.92
N ILE A 117 7.70 10.36 0.81
CA ILE A 117 8.59 9.21 0.60
C ILE A 117 9.86 9.30 1.46
N GLU A 118 10.57 10.42 1.43
CA GLU A 118 11.78 10.60 2.23
C GLU A 118 11.51 10.46 3.74
N PRO A 119 10.49 11.11 4.33
CA PRO A 119 10.20 10.93 5.76
C PRO A 119 9.83 9.49 6.12
N TYR A 120 9.11 8.79 5.24
CA TYR A 120 8.82 7.37 5.42
C TYR A 120 10.11 6.52 5.45
N LEU A 121 11.02 6.77 4.51
CA LEU A 121 12.31 6.06 4.45
C LEU A 121 13.23 6.47 5.60
N GLU A 122 13.16 7.70 6.11
CA GLU A 122 13.87 8.14 7.32
C GLU A 122 13.44 7.34 8.55
N GLU A 123 12.13 7.12 8.72
CA GLU A 123 11.61 6.31 9.80
C GLU A 123 12.02 4.84 9.65
N TYR A 124 11.92 4.29 8.43
CA TYR A 124 12.25 2.90 8.16
C TYR A 124 13.76 2.60 8.29
N PHE A 125 14.60 3.43 7.68
CA PHE A 125 16.07 3.30 7.70
C PHE A 125 16.73 4.10 8.82
N PHE A 126 16.03 4.36 9.92
CA PHE A 126 16.55 5.13 11.06
C PHE A 126 17.93 4.63 11.57
N THR A 127 18.18 3.32 11.49
CA THR A 127 19.46 2.70 11.91
C THR A 127 20.50 2.56 10.79
N GLN A 128 20.12 2.85 9.54
CA GLN A 128 20.94 2.70 8.32
C GLN A 128 20.78 3.93 7.41
N PRO A 129 21.14 5.14 7.89
CA PRO A 129 20.94 6.39 7.15
C PRO A 129 21.67 6.42 5.79
N GLU A 130 22.74 5.65 5.63
CA GLU A 130 23.46 5.49 4.37
C GLU A 130 22.59 4.93 3.23
N LYS A 131 21.61 4.09 3.54
CA LYS A 131 20.67 3.56 2.54
C LYS A 131 19.73 4.63 2.03
N LEU A 132 19.33 5.55 2.90
CA LEU A 132 18.44 6.65 2.55
C LEU A 132 19.12 7.65 1.61
N ASP A 133 20.44 7.86 1.76
CA ASP A 133 21.18 8.83 0.95
C ASP A 133 21.07 8.58 -0.57
N GLU A 134 20.92 7.32 -0.98
CA GLU A 134 20.73 6.94 -2.38
C GLU A 134 19.38 7.40 -2.94
N PHE A 135 18.37 7.49 -2.08
CA PHE A 135 16.98 7.79 -2.45
C PHE A 135 16.57 9.24 -2.17
N ARG A 136 17.49 10.10 -1.75
CA ARG A 136 17.21 11.54 -1.59
C ARG A 136 16.87 12.18 -2.94
N TRP A 137 15.95 13.13 -2.94
CA TRP A 137 15.47 13.84 -4.13
C TRP A 137 16.62 14.39 -4.98
N ASN A 138 17.64 14.97 -4.34
CA ASN A 138 18.79 15.53 -5.02
C ASN A 138 19.61 14.50 -5.85
N LYS A 139 19.54 13.21 -5.51
CA LYS A 139 20.17 12.10 -6.23
C LYS A 139 19.29 11.56 -7.34
N ILE A 140 18.00 11.42 -7.07
CA ILE A 140 17.07 10.70 -7.96
C ILE A 140 16.30 11.59 -8.94
N LYS A 141 16.25 12.92 -8.73
CA LYS A 141 15.50 13.86 -9.57
C LYS A 141 15.77 13.78 -11.07
N TYR A 142 16.97 13.34 -11.48
CA TYR A 142 17.34 13.21 -12.89
C TYR A 142 16.62 12.03 -13.57
N PHE A 143 16.28 10.98 -12.79
CA PHE A 143 15.46 9.86 -13.26
C PHE A 143 13.97 10.20 -13.34
N MET A 144 13.54 11.29 -12.69
CA MET A 144 12.14 11.71 -12.60
C MET A 144 11.75 12.74 -13.68
N SER A 145 12.41 12.71 -14.85
CA SER A 145 12.28 13.75 -15.87
C SER A 145 11.46 13.33 -17.10
N LYS A 146 10.91 14.33 -17.79
CA LYS A 146 10.02 14.21 -18.96
C LYS A 146 10.63 13.30 -20.02
N SER A 147 9.77 12.51 -20.66
CA SER A 147 10.07 11.73 -21.85
C SER A 147 10.92 12.55 -22.82
N GLU A 148 12.12 12.08 -23.17
CA GLU A 148 12.77 12.58 -24.38
C GLU A 148 11.80 12.36 -25.55
N ASN A 149 11.53 13.44 -26.30
CA ASN A 149 10.60 13.51 -27.43
C ASN A 149 10.65 12.29 -28.36
#